data_AF-A0A3P8VNR9-F1
#
_entry.id   AF-A0A3P8VNR9-F1
#
_cell.length_a   1.000
_cell.length_b   1.000
_cell.length_c   1.000
_cell.angle_alpha   90.00
_cell.angle_beta   90.00
_cell.angle_gamma   90.00
#
_symmetry.space_group_name_H-M   'P 1'
#
loop_
_entity.id
_entity.type
_entity.pdbx_description
1 polymer ?
#
loop_
_entity_poly.entity_id
_entity_poly.type
_entity_poly.pdbx_seq_one_letter_code
_entity_poly.pdbx_strand_id
1 'polypeptide(L)'
;MGTQGPGRKRIPNRERLSAEDDALNQVVREAEARLAAKRAARAEARDIRMKELEKHQHREVSDDEEKMSVGSRSSFRPSDYSSFLGSSSRASSRASSARASPVVEDRGDRDFLDKASRTASTLSTATLASLGGASSRRGSCDTNFSVETEASVRDMKDALVETEEKYRKAMVFNAQLHNQKSALMYQVDALKEELMDLEEELWEERRRHDHALKEFEQERASHNLMMYTFKDMKESLRRTEELLRKHQDVIVSPDVTLNQESELVDGVQDCNITEEAEHRGRESMLEPCVKKLLEDRQGLEAQVKHLQAELQQHQEIINSECPQEGTVLQNGVDSQLLELQRETNKQISELKFKLVKSEQDVATLEQNVIRLEGQVTRYRSVSERSEASEDELKVEKRKLQRELRAALDRVHELEVANGHLTKRLEKMKANRTALLAQQ
;
A
#
# COMPACT_ATOMS: atom_id res chain seq x y z
N MET A 1 35.21 -73.23 16.73
CA MET A 1 35.10 -72.05 17.61
C MET A 1 34.86 -70.83 16.74
N GLY A 2 33.68 -70.21 16.82
CA GLY A 2 33.38 -69.00 16.05
C GLY A 2 31.89 -68.80 15.82
N THR A 3 31.13 -68.46 16.87
CA THR A 3 29.74 -68.02 16.78
C THR A 3 29.69 -66.54 16.38
N GLN A 4 29.17 -66.21 15.20
CA GLN A 4 28.80 -64.84 14.83
C GLN A 4 27.32 -64.61 15.17
N GLY A 5 27.05 -63.63 16.04
CA GLY A 5 25.70 -63.24 16.46
C GLY A 5 24.94 -62.44 15.39
N PRO A 6 23.60 -62.36 15.48
CA PRO A 6 22.79 -61.70 14.47
C PRO A 6 22.86 -60.18 14.64
N GLY A 7 23.23 -59.48 13.57
CA GLY A 7 23.32 -58.02 13.53
C GLY A 7 21.96 -57.34 13.75
N ARG A 8 21.93 -56.39 14.69
CA ARG A 8 20.83 -55.44 14.89
C ARG A 8 20.65 -54.59 13.63
N LYS A 9 19.54 -54.78 12.90
CA LYS A 9 19.11 -53.86 11.84
C LYS A 9 18.71 -52.52 12.46
N ARG A 10 19.37 -51.44 12.04
CA ARG A 10 18.94 -50.06 12.34
C ARG A 10 17.71 -49.76 11.49
N ILE A 11 16.59 -49.46 12.15
CA ILE A 11 15.37 -48.93 11.52
C ILE A 11 15.69 -47.49 11.06
N PRO A 12 15.36 -47.09 9.83
CA PRO A 12 15.66 -45.76 9.33
C PRO A 12 14.78 -44.70 10.01
N ASN A 13 15.36 -43.51 10.25
CA ASN A 13 14.80 -42.29 10.87
C ASN A 13 13.58 -41.69 10.12
N ARG A 14 12.55 -42.46 9.79
CA ARG A 14 11.34 -41.94 9.13
C ARG A 14 10.38 -41.26 10.11
N GLU A 15 10.36 -41.70 11.36
CA GLU A 15 9.52 -41.11 12.42
C GLU A 15 10.04 -39.77 12.95
N ARG A 16 11.37 -39.53 12.89
CA ARG A 16 11.96 -38.23 13.30
C ARG A 16 11.60 -37.09 12.35
N LEU A 17 11.57 -37.34 11.04
CA LEU A 17 11.17 -36.32 10.06
C LEU A 17 9.70 -35.91 10.25
N SER A 18 8.81 -36.88 10.53
CA SER A 18 7.40 -36.58 10.84
C SER A 18 7.25 -35.74 12.11
N ALA A 19 7.99 -36.05 13.17
CA ALA A 19 7.92 -35.29 14.42
C ALA A 19 8.51 -33.88 14.28
N GLU A 20 9.54 -33.71 13.45
CA GLU A 20 10.11 -32.40 13.11
C GLU A 20 9.14 -31.57 12.25
N ASP A 21 8.50 -32.18 11.24
CA ASP A 21 7.49 -31.53 10.41
C ASP A 21 6.24 -31.13 11.24
N ASP A 22 5.80 -31.98 12.17
CA ASP A 22 4.70 -31.66 13.10
C ASP A 22 5.05 -30.51 14.04
N ALA A 23 6.30 -30.46 14.51
CA ALA A 23 6.79 -29.34 15.33
C ALA A 23 6.85 -28.02 14.53
N LEU A 24 7.30 -28.07 13.27
CA LEU A 24 7.30 -26.91 12.38
C LEU A 24 5.87 -26.42 12.10
N ASN A 25 4.93 -27.33 11.84
CA ASN A 25 3.51 -27.01 11.66
C ASN A 25 2.88 -26.41 12.93
N GLN A 26 3.32 -26.83 14.11
CA GLN A 26 2.88 -26.23 15.38
C GLN A 26 3.42 -24.80 15.55
N VAL A 27 4.69 -24.57 15.22
CA VAL A 27 5.32 -23.25 15.28
C VAL A 27 4.66 -22.28 14.30
N VAL A 28 4.33 -22.72 13.09
CA VAL A 28 3.62 -21.90 12.10
C VAL A 28 2.23 -21.50 12.61
N ARG A 29 1.44 -22.46 13.10
CA ARG A 29 0.11 -22.17 13.67
C ARG A 29 0.18 -21.22 14.87
N GLU A 30 1.17 -21.38 15.73
CA GLU A 30 1.36 -20.48 16.88
C GLU A 30 1.80 -19.07 16.43
N ALA A 31 2.66 -18.98 15.42
CA ALA A 31 3.06 -17.70 14.84
C ALA A 31 1.86 -16.99 14.19
N GLU A 32 1.04 -17.70 13.42
CA GLU A 32 -0.21 -17.19 12.82
C GLU A 32 -1.19 -16.72 13.88
N ALA A 33 -1.41 -17.50 14.94
CA ALA A 33 -2.30 -17.12 16.04
C ALA A 33 -1.82 -15.86 16.76
N ARG A 34 -0.50 -15.72 17.00
CA ARG A 34 0.08 -14.50 17.57
C ARG A 34 -0.08 -13.30 16.65
N LEU A 35 0.03 -13.51 15.34
CA LEU A 35 -0.14 -12.46 14.35
C LEU A 35 -1.61 -12.01 14.28
N ALA A 36 -2.54 -12.96 14.24
CA ALA A 36 -3.98 -12.69 14.32
C ALA A 36 -4.37 -11.94 15.61
N ALA A 37 -3.80 -12.31 16.76
CA ALA A 37 -4.02 -11.60 18.02
C ALA A 37 -3.50 -10.15 17.96
N LYS A 38 -2.35 -9.90 17.30
CA LYS A 38 -1.86 -8.53 17.06
C LYS A 38 -2.80 -7.74 16.15
N ARG A 39 -3.33 -8.35 15.08
CA ARG A 39 -4.32 -7.72 14.20
C ARG A 39 -5.59 -7.35 14.98
N ALA A 40 -6.10 -8.28 15.80
CA ALA A 40 -7.26 -8.04 16.65
C ALA A 40 -7.04 -6.90 17.66
N ALA A 41 -5.88 -6.86 18.32
CA ALA A 41 -5.54 -5.79 19.25
C ALA A 41 -5.42 -4.41 18.56
N ARG A 42 -4.90 -4.37 17.32
CA ARG A 42 -4.88 -3.14 16.51
C ARG A 42 -6.29 -2.70 16.12
N ALA A 43 -7.15 -3.64 15.69
CA ALA A 43 -8.55 -3.35 15.39
C ALA A 43 -9.32 -2.84 16.63
N GLU A 44 -9.10 -3.43 17.80
CA GLU A 44 -9.70 -2.95 19.05
C GLU A 44 -9.18 -1.54 19.42
N ALA A 45 -7.87 -1.27 19.22
CA ALA A 45 -7.32 0.06 19.42
C ALA A 45 -7.95 1.11 18.48
N ARG A 46 -8.22 0.76 17.22
CA ARG A 46 -8.98 1.61 16.26
C ARG A 46 -10.37 1.91 16.76
N ASP A 47 -11.10 0.88 17.19
CA ASP A 47 -12.47 1.03 17.69
C ASP A 47 -12.54 1.92 18.93
N ILE A 48 -11.58 1.77 19.85
CA ILE A 48 -11.46 2.63 21.04
C ILE A 48 -11.20 4.07 20.61
N ARG A 49 -10.26 4.28 19.69
CA ARG A 49 -9.89 5.61 19.19
C ARG A 49 -11.04 6.30 18.47
N MET A 50 -11.80 5.58 17.65
CA MET A 50 -12.99 6.09 16.98
C MET A 50 -14.09 6.48 17.98
N LYS A 51 -14.35 5.65 18.99
CA LYS A 51 -15.31 5.97 20.06
C LYS A 51 -14.89 7.19 20.88
N GLU A 52 -13.59 7.38 21.12
CA GLU A 52 -13.08 8.58 21.79
C GLU A 52 -13.26 9.84 20.94
N LEU A 53 -13.02 9.75 19.62
CA LEU A 53 -13.28 10.84 18.68
C LEU A 53 -14.77 11.22 18.63
N GLU A 54 -15.67 10.24 18.55
CA GLU A 54 -17.13 10.46 18.61
C GLU A 54 -17.54 11.12 19.93
N LYS A 55 -16.95 10.69 21.05
CA LYS A 55 -17.20 11.27 22.38
C LYS A 55 -16.71 12.71 22.48
N HIS A 56 -15.58 13.05 21.87
CA HIS A 56 -15.09 14.43 21.79
C HIS A 56 -16.02 15.30 20.94
N GLN A 57 -16.48 14.82 19.78
CA GLN A 57 -17.45 15.53 18.95
C GLN A 57 -18.77 15.77 19.70
N HIS A 58 -19.29 14.76 20.41
CA HIS A 58 -20.50 14.91 21.21
C HIS A 58 -20.35 15.89 22.38
N ARG A 59 -19.16 15.99 23.00
CA ARG A 59 -18.90 17.00 24.04
C ARG A 59 -18.86 18.42 23.47
N GLU A 60 -18.21 18.62 22.33
CA GLU A 60 -18.17 19.95 21.70
C GLU A 60 -19.56 20.42 21.25
N VAL A 61 -20.39 19.53 20.71
CA VAL A 61 -21.79 19.85 20.36
C VAL A 61 -22.64 20.16 21.60
N SER A 62 -22.43 19.44 22.71
CA SER A 62 -23.15 19.68 23.97
C SER A 62 -22.78 21.02 24.62
N ASP A 63 -21.51 21.42 24.56
CA ASP A 63 -21.05 22.70 25.14
C ASP A 63 -21.50 23.91 24.29
N ASP A 64 -21.66 23.72 22.98
CA ASP A 64 -22.21 24.74 22.08
C ASP A 64 -23.74 24.93 22.27
N GLU A 65 -24.50 23.85 22.50
CA GLU A 65 -25.91 23.91 22.89
C GLU A 65 -26.11 24.65 24.23
N GLU A 66 -25.25 24.43 25.22
CA GLU A 66 -25.33 25.08 26.52
C GLU A 66 -25.02 26.58 26.44
N LYS A 67 -24.09 27.00 25.57
CA LYS A 67 -23.80 28.42 25.28
C LYS A 67 -24.89 29.12 24.48
N MET A 68 -25.57 28.41 23.58
CA MET A 68 -26.69 28.98 22.80
C MET A 68 -27.98 29.06 23.63
N SER A 69 -28.10 28.30 24.72
CA SER A 69 -29.24 28.29 25.64
C SER A 69 -29.22 29.43 26.68
N VAL A 70 -28.07 30.05 26.97
CA VAL A 70 -27.97 31.20 27.91
C VAL A 70 -28.35 32.56 27.30
N GLY A 71 -28.86 32.58 26.07
CA GLY A 71 -29.31 33.79 25.36
C GLY A 71 -30.72 34.31 25.69
N SER A 72 -31.32 33.96 26.83
CA SER A 72 -32.62 34.51 27.25
C SER A 72 -32.81 34.47 28.75
N ARG A 73 -32.28 35.47 29.47
CA ARG A 73 -32.87 36.07 30.69
C ARG A 73 -32.04 37.27 31.16
N SER A 74 -32.42 38.45 30.68
CA SER A 74 -32.09 39.72 31.31
C SER A 74 -32.82 39.88 32.65
N SER A 75 -32.13 40.55 33.58
CA SER A 75 -32.64 41.28 34.76
C SER A 75 -33.61 40.57 35.71
N PHE A 76 -33.18 40.32 36.95
CA PHE A 76 -33.65 41.02 38.16
C PHE A 76 -33.02 40.34 39.39
N ARG A 77 -32.22 41.09 40.16
CA ARG A 77 -32.01 40.80 41.59
C ARG A 77 -33.32 41.10 42.33
N PRO A 78 -33.70 40.27 43.31
CA PRO A 78 -33.61 40.69 44.73
C PRO A 78 -33.09 39.55 45.63
N SER A 79 -32.12 39.83 46.51
CA SER A 79 -32.30 40.07 47.95
C SER A 79 -32.48 38.80 48.78
N ASP A 80 -31.59 38.67 49.77
CA ASP A 80 -31.50 37.63 50.78
C ASP A 80 -32.79 37.47 51.61
N TYR A 81 -33.18 36.23 51.95
CA TYR A 81 -33.37 35.73 53.33
C TYR A 81 -33.91 34.27 53.34
N SER A 82 -33.38 33.47 54.28
CA SER A 82 -33.84 32.18 54.87
C SER A 82 -35.00 31.39 54.21
N SER A 83 -34.98 30.07 54.05
CA SER A 83 -34.89 29.09 55.16
C SER A 83 -35.07 27.66 54.62
N PHE A 84 -34.21 26.75 55.10
CA PHE A 84 -34.44 25.38 55.61
C PHE A 84 -35.43 24.38 54.94
N LEU A 85 -34.95 23.11 54.91
CA LEU A 85 -35.59 21.80 54.61
C LEU A 85 -35.68 21.43 53.12
N GLY A 86 -35.18 20.28 52.64
CA GLY A 86 -34.58 19.13 53.30
C GLY A 86 -34.33 18.00 52.28
N SER A 87 -33.42 17.10 52.65
CA SER A 87 -33.36 15.69 52.24
C SER A 87 -33.17 15.35 50.75
N SER A 88 -31.97 14.88 50.38
CA SER A 88 -31.77 13.43 50.21
C SER A 88 -30.31 13.06 50.04
N SER A 89 -29.85 12.29 51.02
CA SER A 89 -28.79 11.29 51.03
C SER A 89 -28.21 10.86 49.68
N ARG A 90 -26.87 10.92 49.56
CA ARG A 90 -26.07 9.70 49.38
C ARG A 90 -24.61 9.92 49.76
N ALA A 91 -24.20 9.14 50.75
CA ALA A 91 -22.87 9.02 51.28
C ALA A 91 -21.98 8.17 50.36
N SER A 92 -20.70 8.49 50.30
CA SER A 92 -19.63 7.51 50.49
C SER A 92 -18.31 8.23 50.70
N SER A 93 -17.74 8.07 51.89
CA SER A 93 -16.35 8.36 52.22
C SER A 93 -15.60 7.03 52.38
N ARG A 94 -14.43 6.97 51.76
CA ARG A 94 -13.15 6.47 52.31
C ARG A 94 -13.04 5.01 52.79
N ALA A 95 -12.18 4.25 52.09
CA ALA A 95 -11.04 3.46 52.60
C ALA A 95 -10.27 2.89 51.38
N SER A 96 -9.04 3.29 51.04
CA SER A 96 -7.70 3.00 51.59
C SER A 96 -6.96 1.82 50.91
N SER A 97 -5.74 2.12 50.43
CA SER A 97 -4.54 1.26 50.26
C SER A 97 -4.47 0.32 49.04
N ALA A 98 -3.41 0.12 48.25
CA ALA A 98 -2.03 0.64 48.03
C ALA A 98 -1.59 0.17 46.61
N ARG A 99 -0.81 0.87 45.77
CA ARG A 99 0.67 0.92 45.69
C ARG A 99 0.99 1.67 44.37
N ALA A 100 1.75 2.76 44.39
CA ALA A 100 3.16 2.86 43.97
C ALA A 100 3.37 3.42 42.54
N SER A 101 3.56 4.75 42.46
CA SER A 101 4.30 5.43 41.37
C SER A 101 5.15 6.54 41.99
N PRO A 102 6.46 6.65 41.68
CA PRO A 102 7.26 7.81 42.08
C PRO A 102 7.03 8.97 41.08
N VAL A 103 6.72 10.23 41.47
CA VAL A 103 7.50 11.23 42.26
C VAL A 103 8.61 11.78 41.34
N VAL A 104 8.67 13.05 40.87
CA VAL A 104 8.35 14.38 41.48
C VAL A 104 8.21 15.47 40.39
N GLU A 105 7.22 16.36 40.51
CA GLU A 105 7.28 17.76 40.07
C GLU A 105 7.99 18.60 41.15
N ASP A 106 8.82 19.58 40.79
CA ASP A 106 8.43 21.00 40.87
C ASP A 106 9.65 21.94 40.75
N ARG A 107 9.29 23.15 40.33
CA ARG A 107 10.01 24.38 39.97
C ARG A 107 11.11 24.83 40.94
N GLY A 108 12.06 25.57 40.36
CA GLY A 108 13.02 26.42 41.07
C GLY A 108 13.63 27.48 40.15
N ASP A 109 13.44 28.73 40.55
CA ASP A 109 13.79 30.03 39.97
C ASP A 109 15.18 30.25 39.35
N ARG A 110 15.18 31.11 38.30
CA ARG A 110 16.09 32.26 38.03
C ARG A 110 17.62 32.07 37.97
N ASP A 111 18.21 32.28 36.79
CA ASP A 111 18.83 33.55 36.34
C ASP A 111 19.96 33.36 35.30
N PHE A 112 19.90 34.18 34.23
CA PHE A 112 21.01 34.77 33.45
C PHE A 112 22.16 33.89 32.91
N LEU A 113 22.22 33.66 31.58
CA LEU A 113 23.06 34.39 30.60
C LEU A 113 23.00 33.73 29.19
N ASP A 114 22.25 34.37 28.29
CA ASP A 114 22.74 34.89 27.01
C ASP A 114 23.62 34.01 26.08
N LYS A 115 23.04 33.55 24.96
CA LYS A 115 23.40 34.00 23.60
C LYS A 115 22.56 33.34 22.51
N ALA A 116 21.87 34.20 21.77
CA ALA A 116 20.93 33.89 20.72
C ALA A 116 21.59 33.49 19.39
N SER A 117 20.92 32.57 18.72
CA SER A 117 20.90 32.41 17.26
C SER A 117 19.96 33.45 16.66
N ARG A 118 20.40 34.22 15.66
CA ARG A 118 19.53 34.96 14.73
C ARG A 118 20.18 35.12 13.35
N THR A 119 19.62 34.43 12.37
CA THR A 119 19.71 34.81 10.96
C THR A 119 18.75 35.98 10.70
N ALA A 120 19.28 37.01 10.03
CA ALA A 120 18.63 38.29 9.79
C ALA A 120 17.47 38.18 8.79
N SER A 121 16.36 38.85 9.11
CA SER A 121 15.32 39.22 8.16
C SER A 121 15.28 40.75 8.10
N THR A 122 15.49 41.26 6.90
CA THR A 122 15.55 42.66 6.50
C THR A 122 14.17 43.31 6.56
N LEU A 123 13.97 44.33 7.38
CA LEU A 123 13.04 45.44 7.12
C LEU A 123 13.54 46.74 7.77
N SER A 124 13.33 47.82 7.02
CA SER A 124 13.96 49.12 7.12
C SER A 124 13.75 49.86 8.45
N THR A 125 14.83 50.53 8.85
CA THR A 125 14.98 51.48 9.96
C THR A 125 14.12 52.72 9.79
N ALA A 126 13.31 53.02 10.81
CA ALA A 126 12.64 54.29 11.01
C ALA A 126 13.62 55.36 11.51
N THR A 127 13.55 56.53 10.90
CA THR A 127 14.20 57.78 11.33
C THR A 127 13.39 58.41 12.46
N LEU A 128 13.78 58.25 13.73
CA LEU A 128 13.35 59.14 14.82
C LEU A 128 14.46 59.25 15.88
N ALA A 129 15.36 60.20 15.64
CA ALA A 129 16.26 60.73 16.66
C ALA A 129 16.21 62.24 16.54
N SER A 130 15.50 62.91 17.47
CA SER A 130 15.83 64.25 17.97
C SER A 130 14.66 64.80 18.77
N LEU A 131 14.61 64.52 20.07
CA LEU A 131 14.03 65.45 21.06
C LEU A 131 14.78 65.28 22.38
N GLY A 132 15.88 66.03 22.50
CA GLY A 132 16.65 66.15 23.72
C GLY A 132 17.26 67.54 23.84
N GLY A 133 16.57 68.42 24.59
CA GLY A 133 17.23 69.46 25.40
C GLY A 133 17.39 70.87 24.82
N ALA A 134 16.42 71.74 25.09
CA ALA A 134 16.63 73.15 25.42
C ALA A 134 15.44 73.60 26.29
N SER A 135 15.55 73.60 27.62
CA SER A 135 16.02 74.73 28.43
C SER A 135 15.32 76.06 28.15
N SER A 136 14.53 76.47 29.17
CA SER A 136 14.24 77.87 29.57
C SER A 136 13.24 78.68 28.72
N ARG A 137 12.05 78.93 29.30
CA ARG A 137 11.57 80.26 29.76
C ARG A 137 10.07 80.24 30.09
N ARG A 138 9.75 80.49 31.37
CA ARG A 138 8.76 81.46 31.88
C ARG A 138 7.36 81.48 31.22
N GLY A 139 6.31 81.12 31.98
CA GLY A 139 4.94 81.56 31.69
C GLY A 139 3.87 80.61 32.20
N SER A 140 3.11 81.06 33.19
CA SER A 140 1.92 80.43 33.75
C SER A 140 0.77 80.30 32.74
N CYS A 141 0.30 79.06 32.53
CA CYS A 141 -1.06 78.72 32.05
C CYS A 141 -1.39 77.27 32.41
N ASP A 142 -1.90 77.06 33.63
CA ASP A 142 -2.45 75.79 34.11
C ASP A 142 -3.81 75.50 33.44
N THR A 143 -3.79 75.08 32.17
CA THR A 143 -4.96 74.47 31.49
C THR A 143 -4.58 73.50 30.37
N ASN A 144 -3.40 73.61 29.74
CA ASN A 144 -3.06 72.78 28.57
C ASN A 144 -2.36 71.45 28.91
N PHE A 145 -1.60 71.37 30.00
CA PHE A 145 -0.93 70.12 30.42
C PHE A 145 -1.92 69.05 30.88
N SER A 146 -3.03 69.45 31.52
CA SER A 146 -4.06 68.51 31.99
C SER A 146 -4.82 67.86 30.83
N VAL A 147 -5.12 68.60 29.76
CA VAL A 147 -5.87 68.06 28.61
C VAL A 147 -5.01 67.09 27.80
N GLU A 148 -3.72 67.39 27.64
CA GLU A 148 -2.77 66.56 26.90
C GLU A 148 -2.41 65.27 27.66
N THR A 149 -2.25 65.36 28.99
CA THR A 149 -2.08 64.17 29.84
C THR A 149 -3.34 63.33 29.93
N GLU A 150 -4.53 63.95 29.96
CA GLU A 150 -5.81 63.22 29.94
C GLU A 150 -6.06 62.51 28.59
N ALA A 151 -5.70 63.14 27.47
CA ALA A 151 -5.75 62.51 26.15
C ALA A 151 -4.78 61.31 26.05
N SER A 152 -3.54 61.47 26.51
CA SER A 152 -2.55 60.38 26.54
C SER A 152 -3.02 59.19 27.41
N VAL A 153 -3.70 59.45 28.52
CA VAL A 153 -4.28 58.39 29.36
C VAL A 153 -5.43 57.65 28.66
N ARG A 154 -6.24 58.34 27.84
CA ARG A 154 -7.26 57.68 27.02
C ARG A 154 -6.63 56.82 25.93
N ASP A 155 -5.64 57.34 25.21
CA ASP A 155 -4.93 56.58 24.17
C ASP A 155 -4.25 55.32 24.73
N MET A 156 -3.68 55.39 25.94
CA MET A 156 -3.12 54.22 26.62
C MET A 156 -4.17 53.18 27.01
N LYS A 157 -5.38 53.63 27.41
CA LYS A 157 -6.49 52.72 27.71
C LYS A 157 -7.03 52.06 26.44
N ASP A 158 -7.15 52.82 25.35
CA ASP A 158 -7.60 52.29 24.07
C ASP A 158 -6.57 51.31 23.49
N ALA A 159 -5.28 51.61 23.59
CA ALA A 159 -4.20 50.69 23.23
C ALA A 159 -4.21 49.42 24.09
N LEU A 160 -4.49 49.53 25.39
CA LEU A 160 -4.62 48.36 26.26
C LEU A 160 -5.77 47.47 25.78
N VAL A 161 -6.96 48.03 25.56
CA VAL A 161 -8.12 47.28 25.05
C VAL A 161 -7.82 46.65 23.69
N GLU A 162 -7.15 47.36 22.78
CA GLU A 162 -6.76 46.82 21.47
C GLU A 162 -5.79 45.64 21.59
N THR A 163 -4.83 45.71 22.52
CA THR A 163 -3.91 44.58 22.79
C THR A 163 -4.61 43.40 23.45
N GLU A 164 -5.59 43.64 24.34
CA GLU A 164 -6.42 42.60 24.96
C GLU A 164 -7.27 41.87 23.91
N GLU A 165 -7.87 42.60 22.97
CA GLU A 165 -8.62 42.01 21.85
C GLU A 165 -7.72 41.18 20.92
N LYS A 166 -6.52 41.68 20.60
CA LYS A 166 -5.53 40.93 19.80
C LYS A 166 -5.11 39.65 20.51
N TYR A 167 -4.87 39.70 21.82
CA TYR A 167 -4.56 38.51 22.62
C TYR A 167 -5.71 37.51 22.61
N ARG A 168 -6.95 37.97 22.80
CA ARG A 168 -8.14 37.10 22.73
C ARG A 168 -8.26 36.41 21.37
N LYS A 169 -8.07 37.14 20.27
CA LYS A 169 -8.06 36.56 18.90
C LYS A 169 -6.95 35.53 18.73
N ALA A 170 -5.73 35.83 19.21
CA ALA A 170 -4.61 34.90 19.17
C ALA A 170 -4.88 33.62 19.97
N MET A 171 -5.53 33.71 21.14
CA MET A 171 -5.89 32.54 21.95
C MET A 171 -6.93 31.66 21.26
N VAL A 172 -7.96 32.25 20.63
CA VAL A 172 -8.95 31.49 19.85
C VAL A 172 -8.29 30.78 18.67
N PHE A 173 -7.42 31.48 17.94
CA PHE A 173 -6.69 30.88 16.82
C PHE A 173 -5.73 29.78 17.28
N ASN A 174 -5.07 29.95 18.43
CA ASN A 174 -4.20 28.92 19.02
C ASN A 174 -4.99 27.65 19.38
N ALA A 175 -6.18 27.80 19.96
CA ALA A 175 -7.09 26.67 20.22
C ALA A 175 -7.53 25.98 18.91
N GLN A 176 -7.88 26.74 17.88
CA GLN A 176 -8.22 26.19 16.56
C GLN A 176 -7.06 25.40 15.95
N LEU A 177 -5.84 25.95 16.00
CA LEU A 177 -4.63 25.26 15.55
C LEU A 177 -4.35 24.00 16.36
N HIS A 178 -4.59 24.01 17.67
CA HIS A 178 -4.44 22.82 18.50
C HIS A 178 -5.41 21.71 18.09
N ASN A 179 -6.68 22.06 17.83
CA ASN A 179 -7.68 21.10 17.36
C ASN A 179 -7.32 20.54 15.97
N GLN A 180 -6.89 21.40 15.04
CA GLN A 180 -6.43 20.97 13.73
C GLN A 180 -5.19 20.06 13.82
N LYS A 181 -4.23 20.40 14.68
CA LYS A 181 -3.04 19.57 14.94
C LYS A 181 -3.46 18.20 15.48
N SER A 182 -4.35 18.16 16.45
CA SER A 182 -4.86 16.91 17.01
C SER A 182 -5.58 16.07 15.95
N ALA A 183 -6.50 16.67 15.18
CA ALA A 183 -7.18 16.00 14.08
C ALA A 183 -6.21 15.42 13.03
N LEU A 184 -5.18 16.18 12.64
CA LEU A 184 -4.14 15.70 11.73
C LEU A 184 -3.30 14.57 12.34
N MET A 185 -2.98 14.62 13.64
CA MET A 185 -2.31 13.50 14.31
C MET A 185 -3.17 12.23 14.26
N TYR A 186 -4.48 12.34 14.49
CA TYR A 186 -5.41 11.23 14.35
C TYR A 186 -5.41 10.63 12.94
N GLN A 187 -5.47 11.49 11.93
CA GLN A 187 -5.44 11.05 10.53
C GLN A 187 -4.12 10.35 10.17
N VAL A 188 -2.99 10.92 10.59
CA VAL A 188 -1.66 10.32 10.33
C VAL A 188 -1.56 8.93 10.91
N ASP A 189 -2.05 8.72 12.13
CA ASP A 189 -1.98 7.41 12.75
C ASP A 189 -2.96 6.40 12.14
N ALA A 190 -4.16 6.82 11.75
CA ALA A 190 -5.09 5.98 10.99
C ALA A 190 -4.47 5.53 9.65
N LEU A 191 -3.82 6.45 8.93
CA LEU A 191 -3.12 6.13 7.67
C LEU A 191 -1.92 5.20 7.88
N LYS A 192 -1.15 5.34 8.97
CA LYS A 192 -0.07 4.41 9.30
C LYS A 192 -0.62 3.00 9.53
N GLU A 193 -1.73 2.92 10.23
CA GLU A 193 -2.39 1.67 10.52
C GLU A 193 -2.94 1.00 9.26
N GLU A 194 -3.57 1.74 8.35
CA GLU A 194 -3.99 1.24 7.02
C GLU A 194 -2.79 0.78 6.18
N LEU A 195 -1.70 1.54 6.18
CA LEU A 195 -0.47 1.18 5.46
C LEU A 195 0.12 -0.14 5.99
N MET A 196 0.12 -0.34 7.30
CA MET A 196 0.58 -1.59 7.90
C MET A 196 -0.27 -2.79 7.50
N ASP A 197 -1.59 -2.62 7.36
CA ASP A 197 -2.48 -3.69 6.91
C ASP A 197 -2.24 -4.02 5.43
N LEU A 198 -2.07 -3.00 4.58
CA LEU A 198 -1.75 -3.19 3.15
C LEU A 198 -0.39 -3.86 2.95
N GLU A 199 0.63 -3.51 3.75
CA GLU A 199 1.93 -4.18 3.73
C GLU A 199 1.82 -5.67 4.08
N GLU A 200 0.96 -5.99 5.03
CA GLU A 200 0.68 -7.35 5.46
C GLU A 200 -0.08 -8.16 4.41
N GLU A 201 -1.11 -7.58 3.79
CA GLU A 201 -1.83 -8.17 2.66
C GLU A 201 -0.89 -8.44 1.48
N LEU A 202 -0.01 -7.49 1.15
CA LEU A 202 1.00 -7.67 0.09
C LEU A 202 1.95 -8.83 0.41
N TRP A 203 2.36 -8.96 1.67
CA TRP A 203 3.18 -10.08 2.11
C TRP A 203 2.44 -11.42 2.01
N GLU A 204 1.16 -11.45 2.35
CA GLU A 204 0.31 -12.63 2.18
C GLU A 204 0.14 -13.02 0.71
N GLU A 205 -0.15 -12.07 -0.17
CA GLU A 205 -0.29 -12.30 -1.61
C GLU A 205 1.00 -12.81 -2.24
N ARG A 206 2.14 -12.26 -1.82
CA ARG A 206 3.46 -12.71 -2.30
C ARG A 206 3.73 -14.16 -1.86
N ARG A 207 3.39 -14.50 -0.62
CA ARG A 207 3.49 -15.87 -0.09
C ARG A 207 2.55 -16.83 -0.83
N ARG A 208 1.30 -16.43 -1.09
CA ARG A 208 0.32 -17.23 -1.85
C ARG A 208 0.82 -17.51 -3.26
N HIS A 209 1.38 -16.50 -3.94
CA HIS A 209 2.04 -16.68 -5.23
C HIS A 209 3.19 -17.68 -5.18
N ASP A 210 4.08 -17.58 -4.18
CA ASP A 210 5.20 -18.51 -4.05
C ASP A 210 4.73 -19.97 -3.81
N HIS A 211 3.64 -20.16 -3.07
CA HIS A 211 3.02 -21.47 -2.90
C HIS A 211 2.40 -21.99 -4.21
N ALA A 212 1.63 -21.16 -4.91
CA ALA A 212 1.03 -21.53 -6.20
C ALA A 212 2.10 -21.85 -7.26
N LEU A 213 3.22 -21.13 -7.27
CA LEU A 213 4.35 -21.43 -8.15
C LEU A 213 4.95 -22.80 -7.86
N LYS A 214 5.13 -23.17 -6.59
CA LYS A 214 5.63 -24.51 -6.21
C LYS A 214 4.66 -25.62 -6.62
N GLU A 215 3.36 -25.42 -6.44
CA GLU A 215 2.33 -26.38 -6.87
C GLU A 215 2.32 -26.53 -8.39
N PHE A 216 2.41 -25.42 -9.12
CA PHE A 216 2.51 -25.43 -10.58
C PHE A 216 3.75 -26.19 -11.07
N GLU A 217 4.91 -26.00 -10.43
CA GLU A 217 6.13 -26.74 -10.77
C GLU A 217 6.00 -28.24 -10.50
N GLN A 218 5.36 -28.62 -9.40
CA GLN A 218 5.07 -30.02 -9.08
C GLN A 218 4.16 -30.66 -10.14
N GLU A 219 3.08 -29.98 -10.53
CA GLU A 219 2.16 -30.47 -11.55
C GLU A 219 2.83 -30.53 -12.94
N ARG A 220 3.70 -29.57 -13.25
CA ARG A 220 4.50 -29.62 -14.47
C ARG A 220 5.42 -30.85 -14.48
N ALA A 221 6.02 -31.19 -13.35
CA ALA A 221 6.88 -32.37 -13.23
C ALA A 221 6.08 -33.68 -13.38
N SER A 222 4.89 -33.79 -12.77
CA SER A 222 4.01 -34.96 -12.93
C SER A 222 3.53 -35.11 -14.36
N HIS A 223 3.11 -34.01 -15.00
CA HIS A 223 2.70 -33.99 -16.40
C HIS A 223 3.83 -34.46 -17.34
N ASN A 224 5.05 -33.96 -17.14
CA ASN A 224 6.21 -34.38 -17.93
C ASN A 224 6.44 -35.89 -17.80
N LEU A 225 6.37 -36.44 -16.59
CA LEU A 225 6.51 -37.89 -16.37
C LEU A 225 5.42 -38.68 -17.11
N MET A 226 4.16 -38.26 -17.00
CA MET A 226 3.04 -38.90 -17.70
C MET A 226 3.20 -38.84 -19.22
N MET A 227 3.71 -37.72 -19.74
CA MET A 227 3.99 -37.55 -21.16
C MET A 227 5.10 -38.49 -21.67
N TYR A 228 6.15 -38.74 -20.86
CA TYR A 228 7.14 -39.75 -21.20
C TYR A 228 6.52 -41.15 -21.23
N THR A 229 5.77 -41.54 -20.20
CA THR A 229 5.13 -42.87 -20.16
C THR A 229 4.11 -43.06 -21.28
N PHE A 230 3.35 -42.02 -21.63
CA PHE A 230 2.41 -42.08 -22.74
C PHE A 230 3.11 -42.27 -24.09
N LYS A 231 4.24 -41.58 -24.33
CA LYS A 231 5.05 -41.77 -25.54
C LYS A 231 5.54 -43.20 -25.64
N ASP A 232 6.10 -43.75 -24.56
CA ASP A 232 6.58 -45.13 -24.53
C ASP A 232 5.46 -46.14 -24.82
N MET A 233 4.29 -45.97 -24.18
CA MET A 233 3.12 -46.80 -24.42
C MET A 233 2.62 -46.70 -25.87
N LYS A 234 2.57 -45.48 -26.43
CA LYS A 234 2.16 -45.24 -27.81
C LYS A 234 3.08 -45.93 -28.81
N GLU A 235 4.39 -45.87 -28.59
CA GLU A 235 5.34 -46.59 -29.44
C GLU A 235 5.24 -48.11 -29.26
N SER A 236 5.05 -48.61 -28.04
CA SER A 236 4.82 -50.03 -27.78
C SER A 236 3.57 -50.53 -28.52
N LEU A 237 2.48 -49.79 -28.46
CA LEU A 237 1.24 -50.10 -29.18
C LEU A 237 1.49 -50.13 -30.68
N ARG A 238 2.15 -49.11 -31.24
CA ARG A 238 2.51 -49.07 -32.66
C ARG A 238 3.33 -50.29 -33.09
N ARG A 239 4.31 -50.72 -32.28
CA ARG A 239 5.10 -51.93 -32.53
C ARG A 239 4.21 -53.18 -32.56
N THR A 240 3.26 -53.31 -31.63
CA THR A 240 2.33 -54.45 -31.62
C THR A 240 1.36 -54.44 -32.80
N GLU A 241 0.85 -53.28 -33.21
CA GLU A 241 -0.02 -53.13 -34.37
C GLU A 241 0.72 -53.46 -35.68
N GLU A 242 1.99 -53.06 -35.81
CA GLU A 242 2.83 -53.43 -36.95
C GLU A 242 3.11 -54.93 -37.02
N LEU A 243 3.35 -55.58 -35.88
CA LEU A 243 3.52 -57.04 -35.82
C LEU A 243 2.21 -57.74 -36.20
N LEU A 244 1.08 -57.28 -35.68
CA LEU A 244 -0.24 -57.79 -36.05
C LEU A 244 -0.50 -57.66 -37.55
N ARG A 245 -0.18 -56.50 -38.15
CA ARG A 245 -0.31 -56.30 -39.61
C ARG A 245 0.56 -57.27 -40.39
N LYS A 246 1.83 -57.45 -40.00
CA LYS A 246 2.75 -58.43 -40.61
C LYS A 246 2.22 -59.86 -40.47
N HIS A 247 1.64 -60.21 -39.33
CA HIS A 247 1.04 -61.54 -39.14
C HIS A 247 -0.26 -61.71 -39.93
N GLN A 248 -1.07 -60.67 -40.06
CA GLN A 248 -2.27 -60.68 -40.89
C GLN A 248 -1.90 -60.85 -42.37
N ASP A 249 -0.83 -60.22 -42.85
CA ASP A 249 -0.29 -60.42 -44.20
C ASP A 249 0.27 -61.85 -44.42
N VAL A 250 0.73 -62.53 -43.36
CA VAL A 250 1.21 -63.92 -43.41
C VAL A 250 0.06 -64.93 -43.30
N ILE A 251 -1.01 -64.62 -42.56
CA ILE A 251 -2.19 -65.48 -42.40
C ILE A 251 -3.10 -65.42 -43.65
N VAL A 252 -2.99 -64.38 -44.48
CA VAL A 252 -3.64 -64.29 -45.81
C VAL A 252 -2.75 -64.92 -46.92
N SER A 253 -2.01 -65.98 -46.58
CA SER A 253 -1.49 -66.94 -47.57
C SER A 253 -2.43 -68.16 -47.57
N PRO A 254 -3.21 -68.42 -48.64
CA PRO A 254 -4.11 -69.57 -48.66
C PRO A 254 -3.27 -70.80 -49.00
N ASP A 255 -2.69 -71.44 -47.99
CA ASP A 255 -2.30 -72.85 -48.05
C ASP A 255 -1.84 -73.34 -46.67
N VAL A 256 -2.80 -73.60 -45.79
CA VAL A 256 -2.66 -74.65 -44.77
C VAL A 256 -3.98 -75.39 -44.68
N THR A 257 -4.12 -76.40 -45.54
CA THR A 257 -5.02 -77.52 -45.28
C THR A 257 -4.39 -78.39 -44.19
N LEU A 258 -5.16 -78.71 -43.14
CA LEU A 258 -5.39 -80.08 -42.62
C LEU A 258 -6.14 -80.06 -41.27
N ASN A 259 -7.43 -80.42 -41.34
CA ASN A 259 -8.22 -81.30 -40.46
C ASN A 259 -7.75 -81.56 -39.02
N GLN A 260 -8.64 -81.33 -38.04
CA GLN A 260 -9.45 -82.41 -37.45
C GLN A 260 -10.63 -81.90 -36.59
N GLU A 261 -11.83 -82.38 -36.96
CA GLU A 261 -12.98 -82.80 -36.13
C GLU A 261 -13.65 -81.81 -35.15
N SER A 262 -14.92 -81.43 -35.42
CA SER A 262 -16.08 -81.96 -34.68
C SER A 262 -17.40 -81.27 -35.11
N GLU A 263 -18.25 -82.04 -35.78
CA GLU A 263 -19.70 -82.16 -35.61
C GLU A 263 -20.63 -80.94 -35.34
N LEU A 264 -21.54 -80.75 -36.31
CA LEU A 264 -23.00 -80.56 -36.20
C LEU A 264 -23.64 -79.14 -36.37
N VAL A 265 -24.64 -79.17 -37.27
CA VAL A 265 -25.87 -78.36 -37.40
C VAL A 265 -25.87 -77.18 -38.39
N ASP A 266 -26.40 -77.50 -39.58
CA ASP A 266 -27.54 -76.90 -40.32
C ASP A 266 -27.66 -75.37 -40.53
N GLY A 267 -27.88 -74.98 -41.79
CA GLY A 267 -28.24 -73.60 -42.16
C GLY A 267 -27.87 -73.14 -43.57
N VAL A 268 -28.43 -73.79 -44.60
CA VAL A 268 -29.14 -73.16 -45.75
C VAL A 268 -28.46 -72.03 -46.58
N GLN A 269 -28.29 -72.36 -47.87
CA GLN A 269 -28.38 -71.53 -49.10
C GLN A 269 -27.19 -70.65 -49.55
N ASP A 270 -26.68 -70.99 -50.75
CA ASP A 270 -26.33 -70.16 -51.92
C ASP A 270 -26.05 -68.65 -51.68
N CYS A 271 -24.98 -68.04 -52.20
CA CYS A 271 -24.85 -67.74 -53.63
C CYS A 271 -23.39 -67.43 -54.02
N ASN A 272 -23.11 -67.77 -55.27
CA ASN A 272 -21.98 -67.45 -56.15
C ASN A 272 -21.41 -66.01 -56.09
N ILE A 273 -20.29 -65.88 -56.83
CA ILE A 273 -19.81 -64.70 -57.59
C ILE A 273 -18.61 -63.95 -56.97
N THR A 274 -17.44 -64.52 -57.26
CA THR A 274 -16.27 -63.90 -57.93
C THR A 274 -15.64 -62.58 -57.45
N GLU A 275 -14.30 -62.56 -57.62
CA GLU A 275 -13.43 -61.40 -57.89
C GLU A 275 -12.91 -60.57 -56.71
N GLU A 276 -11.89 -61.06 -55.99
CA GLU A 276 -10.84 -60.18 -55.44
C GLU A 276 -9.47 -60.89 -55.39
N ALA A 277 -8.86 -61.09 -56.56
CA ALA A 277 -7.46 -61.52 -56.68
C ALA A 277 -6.62 -60.54 -57.54
N GLU A 278 -6.92 -59.23 -57.46
CA GLU A 278 -6.31 -58.24 -58.38
C GLU A 278 -5.64 -57.03 -57.70
N HIS A 279 -5.33 -57.05 -56.40
CA HIS A 279 -4.75 -55.85 -55.79
C HIS A 279 -3.27 -55.57 -56.13
N ARG A 280 -2.55 -56.46 -56.82
CA ARG A 280 -1.19 -56.16 -57.33
C ARG A 280 -1.17 -55.76 -58.83
N GLY A 281 -2.26 -56.03 -59.57
CA GLY A 281 -2.46 -55.57 -60.95
C GLY A 281 -3.28 -54.27 -61.03
N ARG A 282 -4.10 -53.99 -60.01
CA ARG A 282 -4.82 -52.71 -59.88
C ARG A 282 -3.86 -51.55 -59.72
N GLU A 283 -2.75 -51.63 -58.96
CA GLU A 283 -1.76 -50.54 -58.90
C GLU A 283 -1.13 -50.21 -60.27
N SER A 284 -0.83 -51.20 -61.12
CA SER A 284 -0.26 -50.95 -62.45
C SER A 284 -1.27 -50.45 -63.49
N MET A 285 -2.57 -50.66 -63.28
CA MET A 285 -3.66 -50.06 -64.08
C MET A 285 -4.16 -48.72 -63.49
N LEU A 286 -3.99 -48.51 -62.19
CA LEU A 286 -4.28 -47.27 -61.49
C LEU A 286 -3.27 -46.19 -61.86
N GLU A 287 -1.98 -46.50 -62.05
CA GLU A 287 -0.98 -45.51 -62.46
C GLU A 287 -1.33 -44.81 -63.79
N PRO A 288 -1.65 -45.53 -64.90
CA PRO A 288 -2.12 -44.92 -66.14
C PRO A 288 -3.47 -44.20 -65.98
N CYS A 289 -4.38 -44.75 -65.18
CA CYS A 289 -5.69 -44.13 -64.93
C CYS A 289 -5.56 -42.80 -64.17
N VAL A 290 -4.72 -42.76 -63.13
CA VAL A 290 -4.39 -41.56 -62.35
C VAL A 290 -3.64 -40.55 -63.22
N LYS A 291 -2.70 -40.98 -64.07
CA LYS A 291 -2.06 -40.07 -65.05
C LYS A 291 -3.07 -39.43 -66.00
N LYS A 292 -3.98 -40.22 -66.57
CA LYS A 292 -5.03 -39.70 -67.46
C LYS A 292 -5.99 -38.75 -66.73
N LEU A 293 -6.40 -39.08 -65.50
CA LEU A 293 -7.21 -38.20 -64.66
C LEU A 293 -6.47 -36.89 -64.31
N LEU A 294 -5.15 -36.94 -64.11
CA LEU A 294 -4.33 -35.74 -63.89
C LEU A 294 -4.19 -34.88 -65.15
N GLU A 295 -4.04 -35.49 -66.32
CA GLU A 295 -4.04 -34.81 -67.62
C GLU A 295 -5.41 -34.16 -67.91
N ASP A 296 -6.51 -34.89 -67.69
CA ASP A 296 -7.87 -34.36 -67.83
C ASP A 296 -8.13 -33.22 -66.83
N ARG A 297 -7.68 -33.37 -65.58
CA ARG A 297 -7.75 -32.31 -64.56
C ARG A 297 -6.95 -31.08 -64.96
N GLN A 298 -5.74 -31.25 -65.51
CA GLN A 298 -4.93 -30.14 -66.01
C GLN A 298 -5.57 -29.46 -67.24
N GLY A 299 -6.17 -30.23 -68.14
CA GLY A 299 -6.92 -29.71 -69.29
C GLY A 299 -8.16 -28.93 -68.87
N LEU A 300 -8.93 -29.44 -67.90
CA LEU A 300 -10.07 -28.74 -67.31
C LEU A 300 -9.64 -27.49 -66.55
N GLU A 301 -8.53 -27.54 -65.80
CA GLU A 301 -7.95 -26.35 -65.16
C GLU A 301 -7.54 -25.28 -66.18
N ALA A 302 -6.99 -25.69 -67.33
CA ALA A 302 -6.66 -24.77 -68.41
C ALA A 302 -7.92 -24.15 -69.05
N GLN A 303 -8.98 -24.94 -69.25
CA GLN A 303 -10.28 -24.42 -69.72
C GLN A 303 -10.93 -23.47 -68.73
N VAL A 304 -10.91 -23.78 -67.42
CA VAL A 304 -11.44 -22.88 -66.39
C VAL A 304 -10.68 -21.56 -66.37
N LYS A 305 -9.35 -21.59 -66.50
CA LYS A 305 -8.54 -20.36 -66.61
C LYS A 305 -8.87 -19.56 -67.87
N HIS A 306 -9.07 -20.24 -68.99
CA HIS A 306 -9.46 -19.59 -70.24
C HIS A 306 -10.85 -18.94 -70.12
N LEU A 307 -11.84 -19.65 -69.59
CA LEU A 307 -13.20 -19.14 -69.37
C LEU A 307 -13.21 -18.00 -68.34
N GLN A 308 -12.37 -18.06 -67.31
CA GLN A 308 -12.18 -16.95 -66.36
C GLN A 308 -11.58 -15.72 -67.03
N ALA A 309 -10.60 -15.90 -67.92
CA ALA A 309 -10.02 -14.79 -68.68
C ALA A 309 -11.04 -14.19 -69.67
N GLU A 310 -11.85 -15.02 -70.33
CA GLU A 310 -12.95 -14.56 -71.20
C GLU A 310 -14.02 -13.82 -70.38
N LEU A 311 -14.41 -14.33 -69.21
CA LEU A 311 -15.33 -13.63 -68.31
C LEU A 311 -14.76 -12.30 -67.83
N GLN A 312 -13.49 -12.24 -67.45
CA GLN A 312 -12.82 -10.99 -67.06
C GLN A 312 -12.79 -10.01 -68.22
N GLN A 313 -12.49 -10.47 -69.44
CA GLN A 313 -12.52 -9.64 -70.64
C GLN A 313 -13.94 -9.13 -70.96
N HIS A 314 -14.96 -9.99 -70.86
CA HIS A 314 -16.36 -9.59 -71.01
C HIS A 314 -16.78 -8.60 -69.92
N GLN A 315 -16.29 -8.76 -68.70
CA GLN A 315 -16.58 -7.86 -67.57
C GLN A 315 -15.86 -6.51 -67.73
N GLU A 316 -14.65 -6.49 -68.28
CA GLU A 316 -13.96 -5.25 -68.69
C GLU A 316 -14.67 -4.56 -69.85
N ILE A 317 -15.19 -5.30 -70.83
CA ILE A 317 -16.00 -4.75 -71.93
C ILE A 317 -17.30 -4.13 -71.37
N ILE A 318 -18.01 -4.84 -70.49
CA ILE A 318 -19.22 -4.35 -69.80
C ILE A 318 -18.93 -3.11 -68.93
N ASN A 319 -17.74 -3.03 -68.32
CA ASN A 319 -17.33 -1.87 -67.52
C ASN A 319 -16.83 -0.68 -68.37
N SER A 320 -16.49 -0.89 -69.64
CA SER A 320 -15.98 0.15 -70.56
C SER A 320 -17.07 0.82 -71.41
N GLU A 321 -18.27 0.24 -71.48
CA GLU A 321 -19.43 0.81 -72.17
C GLU A 321 -20.53 1.18 -71.16
N CYS A 322 -20.65 2.46 -70.82
CA CYS A 322 -21.82 3.01 -70.16
C CYS A 322 -22.15 4.34 -70.88
N PRO A 323 -23.38 4.57 -71.37
CA PRO A 323 -24.48 4.86 -70.45
C PRO A 323 -25.92 4.44 -70.88
N GLN A 324 -26.71 4.15 -69.83
CA GLN A 324 -28.15 4.39 -69.67
C GLN A 324 -29.23 3.43 -70.20
N GLU A 325 -30.19 3.25 -69.28
CA GLU A 325 -31.56 2.75 -69.37
C GLU A 325 -31.84 1.23 -69.37
N GLY A 326 -32.08 0.75 -68.14
CA GLY A 326 -33.43 0.31 -67.80
C GLY A 326 -33.68 -1.18 -67.93
N THR A 327 -33.39 -1.94 -66.88
CA THR A 327 -34.16 -3.17 -66.59
C THR A 327 -34.01 -3.60 -65.12
N VAL A 328 -35.07 -3.30 -64.36
CA VAL A 328 -35.70 -4.21 -63.39
C VAL A 328 -34.91 -4.55 -62.11
N LEU A 329 -35.26 -3.80 -61.05
CA LEU A 329 -35.46 -4.24 -59.66
C LEU A 329 -34.29 -4.92 -58.91
N GLN A 330 -33.42 -4.12 -58.28
CA GLN A 330 -32.67 -4.56 -57.09
C GLN A 330 -32.31 -3.41 -56.11
N ASN A 331 -33.14 -2.38 -55.98
CA ASN A 331 -32.82 -1.20 -55.12
C ASN A 331 -33.09 -1.39 -53.60
N GLY A 332 -33.29 -2.61 -53.11
CA GLY A 332 -33.60 -2.87 -51.70
C GLY A 332 -32.42 -3.36 -50.86
N VAL A 333 -31.64 -4.30 -51.39
CA VAL A 333 -30.57 -4.98 -50.64
C VAL A 333 -29.28 -4.15 -50.62
N ASP A 334 -28.94 -3.50 -51.73
CA ASP A 334 -27.80 -2.58 -51.81
C ASP A 334 -27.99 -1.31 -50.98
N SER A 335 -29.23 -0.83 -50.82
CA SER A 335 -29.52 0.34 -49.97
C SER A 335 -29.26 0.04 -48.49
N GLN A 336 -29.65 -1.15 -48.00
CA GLN A 336 -29.43 -1.56 -46.61
C GLN A 336 -27.95 -1.80 -46.31
N LEU A 337 -27.22 -2.39 -47.26
CA LEU A 337 -25.77 -2.58 -47.13
C LEU A 337 -25.03 -1.24 -47.05
N LEU A 338 -25.42 -0.27 -47.89
CA LEU A 338 -24.84 1.07 -47.92
C LEU A 338 -25.15 1.85 -46.63
N GLU A 339 -26.34 1.66 -46.06
CA GLU A 339 -26.76 2.29 -44.80
C GLU A 339 -26.03 1.70 -43.59
N LEU A 340 -25.86 0.37 -43.54
CA LEU A 340 -25.01 -0.31 -42.55
C LEU A 340 -23.54 0.14 -42.66
N GLN A 341 -23.04 0.32 -43.88
CA GLN A 341 -21.69 0.84 -44.11
C GLN A 341 -21.54 2.30 -43.64
N ARG A 342 -22.57 3.14 -43.78
CA ARG A 342 -22.56 4.50 -43.23
C ARG A 342 -22.60 4.50 -41.70
N GLU A 343 -23.44 3.67 -41.09
CA GLU A 343 -23.57 3.59 -39.64
C GLU A 343 -22.29 3.03 -38.99
N THR A 344 -21.71 1.98 -39.56
CA THR A 344 -20.40 1.46 -39.13
C THR A 344 -19.30 2.51 -39.27
N ASN A 345 -19.24 3.27 -40.37
CA ASN A 345 -18.28 4.37 -40.52
C ASN A 345 -18.51 5.51 -39.52
N LYS A 346 -19.76 5.81 -39.15
CA LYS A 346 -20.09 6.78 -38.11
C LYS A 346 -19.62 6.31 -36.74
N GLN A 347 -19.87 5.05 -36.39
CA GLN A 347 -19.37 4.44 -35.14
C GLN A 347 -17.85 4.41 -35.09
N ILE A 348 -17.17 4.06 -36.19
CA ILE A 348 -15.71 4.12 -36.30
C ILE A 348 -15.21 5.54 -36.06
N SER A 349 -15.87 6.55 -36.64
CA SER A 349 -15.48 7.95 -36.47
C SER A 349 -15.67 8.42 -35.02
N GLU A 350 -16.75 8.00 -34.37
CA GLU A 350 -17.02 8.32 -32.96
C GLU A 350 -15.99 7.66 -32.03
N LEU A 351 -15.65 6.38 -32.27
CA LEU A 351 -14.61 5.68 -31.52
C LEU A 351 -13.22 6.31 -31.74
N LYS A 352 -12.89 6.72 -32.97
CA LYS A 352 -11.64 7.45 -33.25
C LYS A 352 -11.59 8.78 -32.50
N PHE A 353 -12.69 9.53 -32.46
CA PHE A 353 -12.74 10.77 -31.69
C PHE A 353 -12.56 10.55 -30.19
N LYS A 354 -13.22 9.53 -29.63
CA LYS A 354 -13.04 9.13 -28.22
C LYS A 354 -11.61 8.70 -27.93
N LEU A 355 -10.99 7.94 -28.84
CA LEU A 355 -9.59 7.53 -28.73
C LEU A 355 -8.66 8.74 -28.67
N VAL A 356 -8.74 9.67 -29.64
CA VAL A 356 -7.91 10.88 -29.66
C VAL A 356 -8.10 11.72 -28.40
N LYS A 357 -9.34 11.84 -27.91
CA LYS A 357 -9.61 12.54 -26.65
C LYS A 357 -8.95 11.85 -25.45
N SER A 358 -9.06 10.52 -25.37
CA SER A 358 -8.40 9.75 -24.32
C SER A 358 -6.87 9.81 -24.40
N GLU A 359 -6.30 9.84 -25.61
CA GLU A 359 -4.86 10.00 -25.83
C GLU A 359 -4.38 11.37 -25.33
N GLN A 360 -5.15 12.43 -25.58
CA GLN A 360 -4.87 13.76 -25.04
C GLN A 360 -4.94 13.79 -23.52
N ASP A 361 -5.97 13.17 -22.92
CA ASP A 361 -6.11 13.08 -21.47
C ASP A 361 -4.94 12.31 -20.84
N VAL A 362 -4.51 11.19 -21.45
CA VAL A 362 -3.32 10.43 -21.03
C VAL A 362 -2.07 11.32 -21.02
N ALA A 363 -1.81 12.08 -22.08
CA ALA A 363 -0.64 12.96 -22.14
C ALA A 363 -0.64 14.02 -21.02
N THR A 364 -1.82 14.55 -20.64
CA THR A 364 -1.92 15.50 -19.52
C THR A 364 -1.66 14.83 -18.17
N LEU A 365 -2.14 13.60 -17.98
CA LEU A 365 -1.92 12.82 -16.76
C LEU A 365 -0.44 12.43 -16.62
N GLU A 366 0.21 12.03 -17.70
CA GLU A 366 1.65 11.74 -17.72
C GLU A 366 2.48 12.95 -17.27
N GLN A 367 2.16 14.15 -17.77
CA GLN A 367 2.85 15.38 -17.34
C GLN A 367 2.63 15.68 -15.84
N ASN A 368 1.42 15.40 -15.32
CA ASN A 368 1.12 15.53 -13.90
C ASN A 368 1.92 14.53 -13.06
N VAL A 369 2.04 13.28 -13.51
CA VAL A 369 2.85 12.24 -12.85
C VAL A 369 4.30 12.70 -12.76
N ILE A 370 4.91 13.16 -13.86
CA ILE A 370 6.31 13.65 -13.87
C ILE A 370 6.50 14.78 -12.85
N ARG A 371 5.56 15.74 -12.79
CA ARG A 371 5.63 16.84 -11.81
C ARG A 371 5.55 16.33 -10.37
N LEU A 372 4.65 15.40 -10.09
CA LEU A 372 4.45 14.81 -8.76
C LEU A 372 5.65 13.96 -8.35
N GLU A 373 6.20 13.13 -9.24
CA GLU A 373 7.44 12.37 -9.02
C GLU A 373 8.61 13.29 -8.67
N GLY A 374 8.72 14.44 -9.35
CA GLY A 374 9.70 15.47 -9.01
C GLY A 374 9.49 16.07 -7.62
N GLN A 375 8.25 16.23 -7.16
CA GLN A 375 7.96 16.68 -5.78
C GLN A 375 8.32 15.61 -4.75
N VAL A 376 7.95 14.36 -5.00
CA VAL A 376 8.28 13.21 -4.13
C VAL A 376 9.78 13.07 -3.96
N THR A 377 10.54 13.16 -5.05
CA THR A 377 12.01 13.09 -5.03
C THR A 377 12.61 14.19 -4.16
N ARG A 378 12.10 15.43 -4.26
CA ARG A 378 12.55 16.55 -3.42
C ARG A 378 12.23 16.33 -1.95
N TYR A 379 10.99 15.97 -1.61
CA TYR A 379 10.61 15.74 -0.21
C TYR A 379 11.37 14.57 0.42
N ARG A 380 11.58 13.49 -0.33
CA ARG A 380 12.42 12.37 0.09
C ARG A 380 13.83 12.85 0.44
N SER A 381 14.47 13.61 -0.44
CA SER A 381 15.83 14.13 -0.19
C SER A 381 15.90 15.09 1.01
N VAL A 382 14.84 15.85 1.28
CA VAL A 382 14.76 16.74 2.46
C VAL A 382 14.58 15.91 3.74
N SER A 383 13.74 14.88 3.70
CA SER A 383 13.54 13.95 4.82
C SER A 383 14.83 13.22 5.18
N GLU A 384 15.53 12.66 4.20
CA GLU A 384 16.80 11.95 4.39
C GLU A 384 17.88 12.86 5.01
N ARG A 385 17.95 14.14 4.57
CA ARG A 385 18.85 15.14 5.18
C ARG A 385 18.47 15.49 6.62
N SER A 386 17.17 15.60 6.91
CA SER A 386 16.69 15.85 8.27
C SER A 386 17.04 14.70 9.21
N GLU A 387 16.80 13.46 8.78
CA GLU A 387 17.11 12.25 9.55
C GLU A 387 18.61 12.15 9.87
N ALA A 388 19.47 12.41 8.88
CA ALA A 388 20.92 12.47 9.09
C ALA A 388 21.31 13.52 10.15
N SER A 389 20.70 14.71 10.12
CA SER A 389 20.97 15.77 11.11
C SER A 389 20.49 15.41 12.52
N GLU A 390 19.37 14.70 12.65
CA GLU A 390 18.88 14.22 13.94
C GLU A 390 19.82 13.19 14.57
N ASP A 391 20.38 12.29 13.76
CA ASP A 391 21.32 11.29 14.24
C ASP A 391 22.65 11.90 14.68
N GLU A 392 23.14 12.92 13.97
CA GLU A 392 24.29 13.73 14.41
C GLU A 392 24.01 14.39 15.78
N LEU A 393 22.86 15.04 15.94
CA LEU A 393 22.46 15.66 17.21
C LEU A 393 22.32 14.65 18.35
N LYS A 394 21.83 13.42 18.08
CA LYS A 394 21.78 12.34 19.09
C LYS A 394 23.19 11.92 19.52
N VAL A 395 24.14 11.85 18.59
CA VAL A 395 25.55 11.54 18.89
C VAL A 395 26.17 12.66 19.72
N GLU A 396 25.97 13.92 19.35
CA GLU A 396 26.46 15.09 20.10
C GLU A 396 25.86 15.16 21.51
N LYS A 397 24.54 14.93 21.65
CA LYS A 397 23.89 14.84 22.96
C LYS A 397 24.55 13.79 23.86
N ARG A 398 24.82 12.59 23.33
CA ARG A 398 25.50 11.52 24.10
C ARG A 398 26.94 11.92 24.47
N LYS A 399 27.64 12.63 23.59
CA LYS A 399 28.99 13.16 23.84
C LYS A 399 28.98 14.19 24.97
N LEU A 400 28.13 15.21 24.85
CA LEU A 400 27.97 16.26 25.88
C LEU A 400 27.51 15.69 27.22
N GLN A 401 26.63 14.68 27.23
CA GLN A 401 26.24 13.99 28.45
C GLN A 401 27.41 13.24 29.12
N ARG A 402 28.34 12.68 28.34
CA ARG A 402 29.56 12.05 28.89
C ARG A 402 30.50 13.10 29.47
N GLU A 403 30.69 14.21 28.75
CA GLU A 403 31.52 15.33 29.21
C GLU A 403 30.96 15.99 30.47
N LEU A 404 29.64 16.17 30.55
CA LEU A 404 28.98 16.68 31.75
C LEU A 404 29.21 15.78 32.97
N ARG A 405 29.07 14.46 32.83
CA ARG A 405 29.35 13.52 33.93
C ARG A 405 30.81 13.62 34.38
N ALA A 406 31.75 13.61 33.44
CA ALA A 406 33.18 13.75 33.75
C ALA A 406 33.51 15.09 34.45
N ALA A 407 32.86 16.18 34.04
CA ALA A 407 33.03 17.48 34.69
C ALA A 407 32.44 17.51 36.11
N LEU A 408 31.26 16.90 36.33
CA LEU A 408 30.66 16.76 37.66
C LEU A 408 31.52 15.93 38.60
N ASP A 409 32.06 14.80 38.12
CA ASP A 409 33.00 13.98 38.90
C ASP A 409 34.22 14.82 39.31
N ARG A 410 34.74 15.64 38.39
CA ARG A 410 35.87 16.54 38.66
C ARG A 410 35.53 17.63 39.68
N VAL A 411 34.33 18.20 39.63
CA VAL A 411 33.86 19.17 40.63
C VAL A 411 33.78 18.49 42.00
N HIS A 412 33.21 17.29 42.09
CA HIS A 412 33.10 16.55 43.34
C HIS A 412 34.47 16.26 43.97
N GLU A 413 35.46 15.83 43.17
CA GLU A 413 36.85 15.66 43.63
C GLU A 413 37.44 16.94 44.22
N LEU A 414 37.22 18.07 43.55
CA LEU A 414 37.71 19.37 44.00
C LEU A 414 36.98 19.85 45.26
N GLU A 415 35.68 19.63 45.39
CA GLU A 415 34.90 19.94 46.59
C GLU A 415 35.41 19.16 47.80
N VAL A 416 35.69 17.85 47.63
CA VAL A 416 36.26 17.01 48.68
C VAL A 416 37.65 17.53 49.08
N ALA A 417 38.52 17.81 48.10
CA ALA A 417 39.85 18.36 48.35
C ALA A 417 39.79 19.71 49.09
N ASN A 418 38.89 20.60 48.67
CA ASN A 418 38.69 21.91 49.29
C ASN A 418 38.12 21.78 50.71
N GLY A 419 37.22 20.81 50.94
CA GLY A 419 36.73 20.47 52.27
C GLY A 419 37.86 20.01 53.21
N HIS A 420 38.81 19.20 52.73
CA HIS A 420 40.00 18.83 53.50
C HIS A 420 40.89 20.03 53.82
N LEU A 421 41.12 20.92 52.86
CA LEU A 421 41.92 22.14 53.05
C LEU A 421 41.26 23.09 54.05
N THR A 422 39.95 23.29 53.95
CA THR A 422 39.16 24.14 54.85
C THR A 422 39.26 23.64 56.29
N LYS A 423 39.05 22.34 56.53
CA LYS A 423 39.23 21.72 57.85
C LYS A 423 40.66 21.91 58.40
N ARG A 424 41.69 21.83 57.55
CA ARG A 424 43.07 22.08 57.95
C ARG A 424 43.29 23.55 58.34
N LEU A 425 42.73 24.48 57.58
CA LEU A 425 42.80 25.92 57.89
C LEU A 425 42.09 26.26 59.20
N GLU A 426 40.91 25.68 59.45
CA GLU A 426 40.18 25.86 60.71
C GLU A 426 40.99 25.38 61.92
N LYS A 427 41.62 24.20 61.83
CA LYS A 427 42.54 23.72 62.87
C LYS A 427 43.70 24.68 63.13
N MET A 428 44.31 25.22 62.07
CA MET A 428 45.40 26.19 62.21
C MET A 428 44.91 27.50 62.84
N LYS A 429 43.71 27.98 62.48
CA LYS A 429 43.09 29.17 63.09
C LYS A 429 42.80 28.94 64.57
N ALA A 430 42.20 27.81 64.93
CA ALA A 430 41.90 27.43 66.31
C ALA A 430 43.17 27.35 67.17
N ASN A 431 44.23 26.75 66.64
CA ASN A 431 45.54 26.69 67.30
C ASN A 431 46.12 28.09 67.53
N ARG A 432 46.04 28.98 66.53
CA ARG A 432 46.50 30.37 66.66
C ARG A 432 45.72 31.13 67.73
N THR A 433 44.39 30.99 67.76
CA THR A 433 43.56 31.65 68.78
C THR A 433 43.86 31.13 70.18
N ALA A 434 44.09 29.82 70.33
CA ALA A 434 44.46 29.23 71.62
C ALA A 434 45.82 29.75 72.11
N LEU A 435 46.81 29.89 71.22
CA LEU A 435 48.11 30.47 71.56
C LEU A 435 48.00 31.94 71.98
N LEU A 436 47.16 32.74 71.29
CA LEU A 436 46.93 34.14 71.64
C LEU A 436 46.22 34.29 72.99
N ALA A 437 45.38 33.35 73.40
CA ALA A 437 44.69 33.38 74.70
C ALA A 437 45.60 33.01 75.88
N GLN A 438 46.79 32.47 75.64
CA GLN A 438 47.79 32.12 76.66
C GLN A 438 48.82 33.22 76.92
N GLN A 439 48.80 34.30 76.12
CA GLN A 439 49.61 35.51 76.31
C GLN A 439 48.77 36.58 77.03
#